data_AF-A0A319CC94-F1
#
_entry.id   AF-A0A319CC94-F1
#
_cell.length_a   1.000
_cell.length_b   1.000
_cell.length_c   1.000
_cell.angle_alpha   90.00
_cell.angle_beta   90.00
_cell.angle_gamma   90.00
#
_symmetry.space_group_name_H-M   'P 1'
#
loop_
_entity.id
_entity.type
_entity.pdbx_description
1 polymer ?
#
loop_
_entity_poly.entity_id
_entity_poly.type
_entity_poly.pdbx_seq_one_letter_code
_entity_poly.pdbx_strand_id
1 'polypeptide(L)'
;MNNTSSQDEFAKWAKLRRRHDKTMEEYEAMNKELASQKSSFDWGVKAVRWVGTSGLKFFLQFWYSKTPVFMLPEGWVPYYVAWILSFPRAPFGSVSIQVWSNVCATAITTLAEIVTALLLQTDKGAAEPVPAGVSVEEKKGQ
;
A
#
# COMPACT_ATOMS: atom_id res chain seq x y z
N MET A 1 -12.32 -70.05 -29.65
CA MET A 1 -11.39 -69.59 -28.60
C MET A 1 -10.64 -68.37 -29.13
N ASN A 2 -11.10 -67.14 -28.86
CA ASN A 2 -10.35 -65.90 -29.13
C ASN A 2 -11.06 -64.66 -28.55
N ASN A 3 -11.25 -64.55 -27.23
CA ASN A 3 -11.99 -63.43 -26.64
C ASN A 3 -11.38 -62.83 -25.35
N THR A 4 -10.07 -62.89 -25.18
CA THR A 4 -9.38 -62.31 -24.01
C THR A 4 -8.10 -61.59 -24.42
N SER A 5 -8.23 -60.57 -25.27
CA SER A 5 -7.13 -59.64 -25.58
C SER A 5 -7.56 -58.21 -25.26
N SER A 6 -8.78 -57.81 -25.64
CA SER A 6 -9.32 -56.50 -25.26
C SER A 6 -9.59 -56.39 -23.76
N GLN A 7 -10.20 -57.41 -23.14
CA GLN A 7 -10.50 -57.38 -21.69
C GLN A 7 -9.23 -57.37 -20.82
N ASP A 8 -8.19 -58.12 -21.20
CA ASP A 8 -6.91 -58.14 -20.48
C ASP A 8 -6.14 -56.83 -20.65
N GLU A 9 -6.18 -56.22 -21.83
CA GLU A 9 -5.61 -54.88 -22.06
C GLU A 9 -6.40 -53.80 -21.30
N PHE A 10 -7.73 -53.91 -21.20
CA PHE A 10 -8.53 -53.03 -20.32
C PHE A 10 -8.20 -53.26 -18.85
N ALA A 11 -7.97 -54.49 -18.40
CA ALA A 11 -7.61 -54.79 -17.03
C ALA A 11 -6.22 -54.22 -16.68
N LYS A 12 -5.23 -54.36 -17.58
CA LYS A 12 -3.90 -53.75 -17.43
C LYS A 12 -3.98 -52.23 -17.47
N TRP A 13 -4.70 -51.65 -18.43
CA TRP A 13 -4.88 -50.20 -18.55
C TRP A 13 -5.59 -49.63 -17.32
N ALA A 14 -6.66 -50.26 -16.84
CA ALA A 14 -7.36 -49.83 -15.63
C ALA A 14 -6.47 -49.91 -14.39
N LYS A 15 -5.62 -50.94 -14.28
CA LYS A 15 -4.65 -51.07 -13.19
C LYS A 15 -3.58 -49.99 -13.26
N LEU A 16 -3.05 -49.72 -14.46
CA LEU A 16 -2.06 -48.66 -14.70
C LEU A 16 -2.66 -47.27 -14.45
N ARG A 17 -3.90 -47.04 -14.90
CA ARG A 17 -4.64 -45.79 -14.69
C ARG A 17 -4.86 -45.50 -13.21
N ARG A 18 -5.31 -46.49 -12.43
CA ARG A 18 -5.42 -46.34 -10.96
C ARG A 18 -4.09 -46.06 -10.28
N ARG A 19 -3.00 -46.68 -10.77
CA ARG A 19 -1.65 -46.41 -10.24
C ARG A 19 -1.21 -44.99 -10.59
N HIS A 20 -1.41 -44.57 -11.83
CA HIS A 20 -1.12 -43.22 -12.30
C HIS A 20 -1.92 -42.17 -11.54
N ASP A 21 -3.25 -42.35 -11.45
CA ASP A 21 -4.14 -41.42 -10.77
C ASP A 21 -3.80 -41.34 -9.28
N LYS A 22 -3.44 -42.46 -8.64
CA LYS A 22 -2.93 -42.47 -7.26
C LYS A 22 -1.62 -41.69 -7.10
N THR A 23 -0.64 -41.92 -7.99
CA THR A 23 0.64 -41.18 -7.93
C THR A 23 0.46 -39.69 -8.26
N MET A 24 -0.50 -39.36 -9.12
CA MET A 24 -0.84 -37.99 -9.48
C MET A 24 -1.49 -37.26 -8.30
N GLU A 25 -2.42 -37.92 -7.61
CA GLU A 25 -3.03 -37.40 -6.39
C GLU A 25 -2.00 -37.18 -5.28
N GLU A 26 -1.09 -38.14 -5.05
CA GLU A 26 0.02 -38.00 -4.09
C GLU A 26 0.94 -36.82 -4.46
N TYR A 27 1.25 -36.65 -5.74
CA TYR A 27 2.07 -35.53 -6.23
C TYR A 27 1.37 -34.17 -6.05
N GLU A 28 0.10 -34.07 -6.40
CA GLU A 28 -0.69 -32.84 -6.22
C GLU A 28 -0.84 -32.48 -4.73
N ALA A 29 -1.03 -33.48 -3.86
CA ALA A 29 -1.09 -33.28 -2.42
C ALA A 29 0.23 -32.73 -1.87
N MET A 30 1.36 -33.35 -2.24
CA MET A 30 2.71 -32.89 -1.85
C MET A 30 3.02 -31.49 -2.41
N ASN A 31 2.66 -31.21 -3.66
CA ASN A 31 2.86 -29.90 -4.28
C ASN A 31 2.01 -28.83 -3.59
N LYS A 32 0.76 -29.14 -3.22
CA LYS A 32 -0.11 -28.24 -2.47
C LYS A 32 0.44 -27.95 -1.08
N GLU A 33 0.96 -28.96 -0.38
CA GLU A 33 1.61 -28.78 0.91
C GLU A 33 2.83 -27.86 0.78
N LEU A 34 3.74 -28.12 -0.16
CA LEU A 34 4.90 -27.28 -0.42
C LEU A 34 4.51 -25.83 -0.79
N ALA A 35 3.50 -25.65 -1.63
CA ALA A 35 2.99 -24.34 -2.00
C ALA A 35 2.45 -23.59 -0.78
N SER A 36 1.70 -24.27 0.10
CA SER A 36 1.17 -23.69 1.34
C SER A 36 2.28 -23.31 2.33
N GLN A 37 3.32 -24.14 2.46
CA GLN A 37 4.47 -23.87 3.32
C GLN A 37 5.25 -22.67 2.80
N LYS A 38 5.49 -22.60 1.48
CA LYS A 38 6.17 -21.48 0.84
C LYS A 38 5.39 -20.17 1.02
N SER A 39 4.07 -20.20 0.81
CA SER A 39 3.20 -19.04 1.03
C SER A 39 3.24 -18.56 2.48
N SER A 40 3.23 -19.48 3.45
CA SER A 40 3.28 -19.15 4.87
C SER A 40 4.63 -18.55 5.26
N PHE A 41 5.73 -19.08 4.71
CA PHE A 41 7.07 -18.53 4.88
C PHE A 41 7.21 -17.14 4.26
N ASP A 42 6.78 -16.96 3.02
CA ASP A 42 6.83 -15.67 2.33
C ASP A 42 6.00 -14.61 3.07
N TRP A 43 4.83 -14.99 3.57
CA TRP A 43 4.00 -14.11 4.39
C TRP A 43 4.70 -13.78 5.72
N GLY A 44 5.29 -14.77 6.39
CA GLY A 44 6.07 -14.56 7.62
C GLY A 44 7.26 -13.63 7.42
N VAL A 45 8.05 -13.82 6.35
CA VAL A 45 9.19 -12.94 6.02
C VAL A 45 8.73 -11.52 5.69
N LYS A 46 7.62 -11.37 4.95
CA LYS A 46 7.02 -10.05 4.69
C LYS A 46 6.54 -9.40 5.98
N ALA A 47 5.90 -10.15 6.87
CA ALA A 47 5.42 -9.66 8.15
C ALA A 47 6.59 -9.21 9.04
N VAL A 48 7.63 -10.03 9.20
CA VAL A 48 8.83 -9.68 9.98
C VAL A 48 9.52 -8.46 9.40
N ARG A 49 9.67 -8.37 8.07
CA ARG A 49 10.22 -7.18 7.42
C ARG A 49 9.39 -5.96 7.73
N TRP A 50 8.07 -6.01 7.57
CA TRP A 50 7.16 -4.90 7.84
C TRP A 50 7.15 -4.49 9.32
N VAL A 51 7.16 -5.45 10.25
CA VAL A 51 7.28 -5.17 11.69
C VAL A 51 8.63 -4.53 12.01
N GLY A 52 9.72 -4.99 11.38
CA GLY A 52 11.05 -4.42 11.56
C GLY A 52 11.16 -2.98 11.05
N THR A 53 10.69 -2.69 9.83
CA THR A 53 10.81 -1.33 9.26
C THR A 53 9.73 -0.36 9.73
N SER A 54 8.50 -0.81 9.90
CA SER A 54 7.35 0.04 10.23
C SER A 54 6.87 -0.18 11.66
N GLY A 55 6.81 -1.43 12.12
CA GLY A 55 6.40 -1.76 13.49
C GLY A 55 7.30 -1.10 14.55
N LEU A 56 8.62 -1.09 14.35
CA LEU A 56 9.54 -0.39 15.26
C LEU A 56 9.29 1.12 15.30
N LYS A 57 9.00 1.74 14.15
CA LYS A 57 8.63 3.17 14.07
C LYS A 57 7.33 3.45 14.82
N PHE A 58 6.31 2.61 14.63
CA PHE A 58 5.04 2.72 15.36
C PHE A 58 5.21 2.46 16.85
N PHE A 59 6.05 1.50 17.24
CA PHE A 59 6.35 1.20 18.64
C PHE A 59 7.07 2.38 19.31
N LEU A 60 8.08 2.96 18.67
CA LEU A 60 8.76 4.15 19.16
C LEU A 60 7.80 5.33 19.26
N GLN A 61 6.97 5.58 18.24
CA GLN A 61 5.94 6.61 18.29
C GLN A 61 4.94 6.37 19.43
N PHE A 62 4.52 5.13 19.66
CA PHE A 62 3.61 4.77 20.74
C PHE A 62 4.26 4.98 22.11
N TRP A 63 5.54 4.62 22.26
CA TRP A 63 6.29 4.79 23.50
C TRP A 63 6.53 6.26 23.84
N TYR A 64 6.89 7.08 22.84
CA TYR A 64 7.07 8.52 22.98
C TYR A 64 5.76 9.33 22.91
N SER A 65 4.61 8.68 22.69
CA SER A 65 3.30 9.34 22.67
C SER A 65 2.90 9.96 24.02
N LYS A 66 3.64 9.71 25.09
CA LYS A 66 3.39 10.30 26.42
C LYS A 66 4.09 11.64 26.67
N THR A 67 4.98 12.09 25.77
CA THR A 67 5.67 13.37 25.94
C THR A 67 4.90 14.45 25.19
N PRO A 68 4.34 15.47 25.87
CA PRO A 68 3.63 16.56 25.21
C PRO A 68 4.61 17.32 24.31
N VAL A 69 4.34 17.36 23.00
CA VAL A 69 5.23 18.04 22.02
C VAL A 69 5.18 19.56 22.21
N PHE A 70 3.99 20.09 22.50
CA PHE A 70 3.76 21.48 22.86
C PHE A 70 2.64 21.56 23.88
N MET A 71 2.87 22.29 24.98
CA MET A 71 1.78 22.70 25.88
C MET A 71 1.21 24.01 25.36
N LEU A 72 -0.08 24.02 25.03
CA LEU A 72 -0.76 25.24 24.62
C LEU A 72 -1.25 25.98 25.88
N PRO A 73 -1.03 27.31 25.99
CA PRO A 73 -1.62 28.12 27.04
C PRO A 73 -3.15 27.99 27.03
N GLU A 74 -3.75 27.92 28.21
CA GLU A 74 -5.20 27.75 28.34
C GLU A 74 -5.95 28.91 27.65
N GLY A 75 -6.84 28.57 26.70
CA GLY A 75 -7.73 29.53 26.02
C GLY A 75 -7.42 29.80 24.53
N TRP A 76 -6.33 29.28 23.95
CA TRP A 76 -6.01 29.54 22.54
C TRP A 76 -6.84 28.70 21.54
N VAL A 77 -7.29 27.52 21.97
CA VAL A 77 -8.06 26.59 21.13
C VAL A 77 -9.39 26.21 21.80
N PRO A 78 -10.50 26.14 21.03
CA PRO A 78 -11.79 25.68 21.55
C PRO A 78 -11.69 24.28 22.16
N TYR A 79 -12.50 24.00 23.19
CA TYR A 79 -12.52 22.73 23.92
C TYR A 79 -12.57 21.49 22.99
N TYR A 80 -13.36 21.56 21.92
CA TYR A 80 -13.47 20.48 20.93
C TYR A 80 -12.18 20.24 20.14
N VAL A 81 -11.45 21.30 19.79
CA VAL A 81 -10.19 21.21 19.04
C VAL A 81 -9.08 20.68 19.94
N ALA A 82 -9.04 21.14 21.19
CA ALA A 82 -8.12 20.61 22.20
C ALA A 82 -8.37 19.11 22.46
N TRP A 83 -9.64 18.67 22.45
CA TRP A 83 -10.01 17.25 22.56
C TRP A 83 -9.50 16.43 21.37
N ILE A 84 -9.73 16.88 20.13
CA ILE A 84 -9.25 16.18 18.92
C ILE A 84 -7.72 16.14 18.86
N LEU A 85 -7.06 17.24 19.19
CA LEU A 85 -5.58 17.32 19.21
C LEU A 85 -4.96 16.42 20.29
N SER A 86 -5.68 16.15 21.38
CA SER A 86 -5.21 15.31 22.49
C SER A 86 -5.40 13.80 22.25
N PHE A 87 -6.32 13.42 21.36
CA PHE A 87 -6.61 12.03 21.02
C PHE A 87 -5.41 11.44 20.23
N PRO A 88 -4.88 10.23 20.54
CA PRO A 88 -5.41 9.16 21.40
C PRO A 88 -4.77 9.02 22.79
N ARG A 89 -3.73 9.80 23.16
CA ARG A 89 -2.96 9.55 24.41
C ARG A 89 -2.18 10.75 24.97
N ALA A 90 -2.44 11.97 24.51
CA ALA A 90 -1.78 13.16 25.06
C ALA A 90 -2.63 13.76 26.19
N PRO A 91 -2.03 14.28 27.28
CA PRO A 91 -2.76 15.00 28.31
C PRO A 91 -3.47 16.23 27.71
N PHE A 92 -4.69 16.51 28.20
CA PHE A 92 -5.49 17.66 27.78
C PHE A 92 -4.65 18.95 27.74
N GLY A 93 -4.70 19.68 26.62
CA GLY A 93 -3.89 20.89 26.40
C GLY A 93 -2.56 20.66 25.66
N SER A 94 -2.29 19.44 25.17
CA SER A 94 -1.12 19.14 24.34
C SER A 94 -1.47 18.41 23.04
N VAL A 95 -0.63 18.59 22.02
CA VAL A 95 -0.78 17.93 20.71
C VAL A 95 -0.20 16.52 20.76
N SER A 96 -1.00 15.54 20.34
CA SER A 96 -0.59 14.15 20.17
C SER A 96 0.51 14.01 19.12
N ILE A 97 1.53 13.20 19.42
CA ILE A 97 2.66 12.98 18.50
C ILE A 97 2.23 12.36 17.16
N GLN A 98 1.14 11.59 17.17
CA GLN A 98 0.52 11.00 15.97
C GLN A 98 -0.06 12.08 15.07
N VAL A 99 -0.81 13.02 15.65
CA VAL A 99 -1.39 14.15 14.92
C VAL A 99 -0.28 15.03 14.35
N TRP A 100 0.75 15.32 15.16
CA TRP A 100 1.92 16.09 14.71
C TRP A 100 2.67 15.39 13.57
N SER A 101 2.92 14.08 13.69
CA SER A 101 3.56 13.29 12.63
C SER A 101 2.76 13.30 11.33
N ASN A 102 1.44 13.20 11.40
CA ASN A 102 0.57 13.27 10.22
C ASN A 102 0.61 14.66 9.57
N VAL A 103 0.60 15.73 10.38
CA VAL A 103 0.73 17.10 9.87
C VAL A 103 2.08 17.32 9.20
N CYS A 104 3.18 16.83 9.80
CA CYS A 104 4.49 16.89 9.15
C CYS A 104 4.54 16.08 7.85
N ALA A 105 3.93 14.90 7.83
CA ALA A 105 3.88 14.06 6.63
C ALA A 105 3.08 14.73 5.50
N THR A 106 1.91 15.31 5.80
CA THR A 106 1.12 16.04 4.81
C THR A 106 1.85 17.29 4.33
N ALA A 107 2.47 18.05 5.23
CA ALA A 107 3.26 19.23 4.87
C ALA A 107 4.45 18.89 3.95
N ILE A 108 5.17 17.81 4.21
CA ILE A 108 6.26 17.36 3.33
C ILE A 108 5.70 16.92 1.97
N THR A 109 4.56 16.22 1.96
CA THR A 109 3.94 15.75 0.72
C THR A 109 3.45 16.90 -0.13
N THR A 110 2.77 17.89 0.46
CA THR A 110 2.31 19.09 -0.28
C THR A 110 3.49 19.91 -0.79
N LEU A 111 4.56 20.06 -0.01
CA LEU A 111 5.79 20.69 -0.49
C LEU A 111 6.41 19.93 -1.67
N ALA A 112 6.46 18.60 -1.61
CA ALA A 112 6.96 17.78 -2.70
C ALA A 112 6.08 17.91 -3.97
N GLU A 113 4.76 17.96 -3.82
CA GLU A 113 3.82 18.20 -4.91
C GLU A 113 4.02 19.59 -5.53
N ILE A 114 4.19 20.63 -4.71
CA ILE A 114 4.46 21.99 -5.18
C ILE A 114 5.77 22.03 -5.96
N VAL A 115 6.85 21.44 -5.42
CA VAL A 115 8.15 21.38 -6.11
C VAL A 115 8.04 20.62 -7.42
N THR A 116 7.37 19.47 -7.43
CA THR A 116 7.16 18.68 -8.64
C THR A 116 6.34 19.44 -9.68
N ALA A 117 5.30 20.15 -9.25
CA ALA A 117 4.48 21.00 -10.10
C ALA A 117 5.30 22.17 -10.68
N LEU A 118 6.20 22.78 -9.92
CA LEU A 118 7.09 23.83 -10.39
C LEU A 118 8.13 23.32 -11.39
N LEU A 119 8.72 22.15 -11.14
CA LEU A 119 9.67 21.52 -12.06
C LEU A 119 8.97 21.14 -13.38
N LEU A 120 7.78 20.55 -13.32
CA LEU A 120 6.99 20.21 -14.51
C LEU A 120 6.53 21.47 -15.28
N GLN A 121 6.23 22.57 -14.58
CA GLN A 121 5.94 23.86 -15.22
C GLN A 121 7.17 24.47 -15.87
N THR A 122 8.36 24.25 -15.33
CA THR A 122 9.62 24.69 -15.95
C THR A 122 9.92 23.90 -17.23
N ASP A 123 9.67 22.59 -17.23
CA ASP A 123 9.80 21.75 -18.43
C ASP A 123 8.76 22.10 -19.52
N LYS A 124 7.54 22.47 -19.12
CA LYS A 124 6.50 22.94 -20.04
C LYS A 124 6.69 24.40 -20.50
N GLY A 125 7.35 25.23 -19.69
CA GLY A 125 7.68 26.62 -20.01
C GLY A 125 8.74 26.77 -21.11
N ALA A 126 9.47 25.70 -21.46
CA ALA A 126 10.32 25.67 -22.63
C ALA A 126 9.57 25.37 -23.94
N ALA A 127 8.28 25.02 -23.88
CA ALA A 127 7.49 24.51 -25.02
C ALA A 127 6.22 25.33 -25.31
N GLU A 128 6.18 26.62 -24.98
CA GLU A 128 5.16 27.52 -25.55
C GLU A 128 5.84 28.72 -26.24
N PRO A 129 5.95 28.73 -27.58
CA PRO A 129 6.23 29.96 -28.28
C PRO A 129 4.98 30.83 -28.20
N VAL A 130 5.13 31.98 -27.53
CA VAL A 130 4.17 33.09 -27.55
C VAL A 130 3.75 33.36 -29.00
N PRO A 131 2.46 33.24 -29.39
CA PRO A 131 2.03 33.69 -30.69
C PRO A 131 1.95 35.23 -30.68
N ALA A 132 2.97 35.86 -31.25
CA ALA A 132 2.94 37.27 -31.61
C ALA A 132 2.28 37.44 -32.99
N GLY A 133 1.17 38.18 -33.02
CA GLY A 133 0.65 38.89 -34.19
C GLY A 133 -0.46 38.19 -34.98
N VAL A 134 -1.45 38.86 -35.59
CA VAL A 134 -1.82 40.27 -35.78
C VAL A 134 -3.27 40.27 -36.33
N SER A 135 -4.16 41.13 -35.81
CA SER A 135 -5.40 41.72 -36.39
C SER A 135 -6.44 40.80 -37.09
N VAL A 136 -7.76 40.86 -36.86
CA VAL A 136 -8.72 41.95 -37.14
C VAL A 136 -10.09 41.47 -36.61
N GLU A 137 -10.81 42.28 -35.83
CA GLU A 137 -12.22 42.63 -36.11
C GLU A 137 -12.76 43.59 -35.05
N GLU A 138 -12.68 44.86 -35.42
CA GLU A 138 -13.41 45.97 -34.84
C GLU A 138 -14.89 45.86 -35.27
N LYS A 139 -15.79 45.42 -34.37
CA LYS A 139 -17.23 45.60 -34.55
C LYS A 139 -17.67 46.92 -33.90
N LYS A 140 -17.76 47.99 -34.71
CA LYS A 140 -18.75 49.06 -34.50
C LYS A 140 -18.99 49.88 -35.78
N GLY A 141 -20.18 49.72 -36.38
CA GLY A 141 -20.78 50.74 -37.26
C GLY A 141 -21.06 50.33 -38.70
N GLN A 142 -22.18 49.63 -38.92
CA GLN A 142 -23.21 50.02 -39.89
C GLN A 142 -24.53 49.32 -39.54
#